data_AF-A0A026WJ49-F1
#
_entry.id   AF-A0A026WJ49-F1
#
_cell.length_a   1.000
_cell.length_b   1.000
_cell.length_c   1.000
_cell.angle_alpha   90.00
_cell.angle_beta   90.00
_cell.angle_gamma   90.00
#
_symmetry.space_group_name_H-M   'P 1'
#
loop_
_entity.id
_entity.type
_entity.pdbx_description
1 polymer ?
#
loop_
_entity_poly.entity_id
_entity_poly.type
_entity_poly.pdbx_seq_one_letter_code
_entity_poly.pdbx_strand_id
1 'polypeptide(L)'
;MPRKCVNHPDSFCNVCGELTFKFRRRNFIPLIKNCYQQYFGFCVSHQDKVWAPHICCITCVRLLTGWANGSRYMPFAVPMIWQEPKDHLECYFLEVDIPCEENDHDGRFEESTFSSKPHSLTQNDLNDLVRDLNLSKRQAELLGSRMRNWNLLHRDTKMLFQKSSR
;
A
#
# COMPACT_ATOMS: atom_id res chain seq x y z
N MET A 1 1.93 35.47 4.35
CA MET A 1 0.72 34.70 4.70
C MET A 1 1.17 33.39 5.31
N PRO A 2 0.65 32.95 6.48
CA PRO A 2 1.09 31.69 7.06
C PRO A 2 0.65 30.59 6.10
N ARG A 3 1.63 29.87 5.55
CA ARG A 3 1.40 28.79 4.60
C ARG A 3 0.83 27.60 5.40
N LYS A 4 -0.48 27.63 5.66
CA LYS A 4 -1.22 26.54 6.29
C LYS A 4 -1.52 25.51 5.21
N CYS A 5 -1.33 24.22 5.50
CA CYS A 5 -1.73 23.16 4.58
C CYS A 5 -3.20 23.34 4.18
N VAL A 6 -3.48 23.22 2.88
CA VAL A 6 -4.81 23.51 2.29
C VAL A 6 -5.81 22.46 2.76
N ASN A 7 -5.41 21.19 2.71
CA ASN A 7 -6.27 20.07 3.05
C ASN A 7 -6.01 19.54 4.46
N HIS A 8 -7.08 19.08 5.12
CA HIS A 8 -6.99 18.43 6.41
C HIS A 8 -6.38 17.01 6.24
N PRO A 9 -5.51 16.53 7.16
CA PRO A 9 -4.88 15.21 7.05
C PRO A 9 -5.89 14.06 6.90
N ASP A 10 -7.01 14.11 7.63
CA ASP A 10 -8.11 13.13 7.50
C ASP A 10 -8.87 13.21 6.16
N SER A 11 -8.43 14.05 5.21
CA SER A 11 -8.86 13.93 3.83
C SER A 11 -8.19 12.74 3.15
N PHE A 12 -7.12 12.17 3.70
CA PHE A 12 -6.33 11.10 3.09
C PHE A 12 -6.36 9.82 3.92
N CYS A 13 -6.31 8.67 3.25
CA CYS A 13 -6.25 7.37 3.88
C CYS A 13 -4.87 7.15 4.50
N ASN A 14 -4.80 6.84 5.79
CA ASN A 14 -3.53 6.51 6.43
C ASN A 14 -2.81 5.32 5.78
N VAL A 15 -3.55 4.33 5.27
CA VAL A 15 -2.97 3.09 4.72
C VAL A 15 -2.47 3.25 3.28
N CYS A 16 -3.26 3.82 2.37
CA CYS A 16 -2.89 3.93 0.95
C CYS A 16 -2.44 5.34 0.52
N GLY A 17 -2.62 6.36 1.36
CA GLY A 17 -2.28 7.75 1.01
C GLY A 17 -3.29 8.44 0.09
N GLU A 18 -4.29 7.72 -0.42
CA GLU A 18 -5.27 8.27 -1.37
C GLU A 18 -6.28 9.20 -0.69
N LEU A 19 -6.81 10.15 -1.47
CA LEU A 19 -7.90 11.03 -1.06
C LEU A 19 -9.15 10.21 -0.70
N THR A 20 -9.84 10.61 0.36
CA THR A 20 -11.03 9.96 0.90
C THR A 20 -12.16 10.94 1.13
N PHE A 21 -13.36 10.53 0.73
CA PHE A 21 -14.60 11.24 1.01
C PHE A 21 -15.22 10.76 2.32
N LYS A 22 -15.92 11.64 3.05
CA LYS A 22 -16.40 11.36 4.41
C LYS A 22 -17.14 10.03 4.56
N PHE A 23 -18.04 9.71 3.63
CA PHE A 23 -18.82 8.46 3.64
C PHE A 23 -17.97 7.18 3.52
N ARG A 24 -16.77 7.29 2.92
CA ARG A 24 -15.81 6.19 2.76
C ARG A 24 -14.78 6.11 3.88
N ARG A 25 -14.74 7.06 4.82
CA ARG A 25 -13.79 7.07 5.94
C ARG A 25 -14.21 6.08 7.02
N ARG A 26 -13.23 5.45 7.65
CA ARG A 26 -13.36 4.53 8.77
C ARG A 26 -12.30 4.85 9.80
N ASN A 27 -12.66 4.72 11.08
CA ASN A 27 -11.71 4.89 12.18
C ASN A 27 -10.87 3.63 12.35
N PHE A 28 -9.64 3.80 12.81
CA PHE A 28 -8.81 2.67 13.26
C PHE A 28 -9.33 2.10 14.59
N ILE A 29 -10.35 1.24 14.51
CA ILE A 29 -10.77 0.41 15.64
C ILE A 29 -9.71 -0.66 15.94
N PRO A 30 -9.69 -1.27 17.15
CA PRO A 30 -8.67 -2.24 17.54
C PRO A 30 -8.48 -3.39 16.54
N LEU A 31 -9.57 -3.89 15.94
CA LEU A 31 -9.51 -4.91 14.90
C LEU A 31 -8.67 -4.46 13.68
N ILE A 32 -8.92 -3.25 13.17
CA ILE A 32 -8.21 -2.73 11.99
C ILE A 32 -6.73 -2.49 12.32
N LYS A 33 -6.43 -1.97 13.53
CA LYS A 33 -5.05 -1.79 14.00
C LYS A 33 -4.30 -3.13 14.06
N ASN A 34 -4.98 -4.17 14.55
CA ASN A 34 -4.42 -5.52 14.63
C ASN A 34 -4.15 -6.09 13.22
N CYS A 35 -5.14 -6.05 12.31
CA CYS A 35 -4.95 -6.52 10.94
C CYS A 35 -3.83 -5.75 10.22
N TYR A 36 -3.75 -4.43 10.41
CA TYR A 36 -2.67 -3.61 9.86
C TYR A 36 -1.30 -4.09 10.36
N GLN A 37 -1.15 -4.26 11.67
CA GLN A 37 0.12 -4.68 12.29
C GLN A 37 0.53 -6.08 11.84
N GLN A 38 -0.42 -7.01 11.74
CA GLN A 38 -0.14 -8.37 11.26
C GLN A 38 0.29 -8.37 9.79
N TYR A 39 -0.32 -7.53 8.96
CA TYR A 39 -0.01 -7.48 7.53
C TYR A 39 1.33 -6.79 7.25
N PHE A 40 1.52 -5.57 7.79
CA PHE A 40 2.69 -4.74 7.47
C PHE A 40 3.88 -4.98 8.42
N GLY A 41 3.67 -5.64 9.55
CA GLY A 41 4.72 -5.96 10.52
C GLY A 41 5.04 -4.82 11.51
N PHE A 42 4.30 -3.71 11.49
CA PHE A 42 4.47 -2.59 12.43
C PHE A 42 3.14 -1.91 12.76
N CYS A 43 3.07 -1.25 13.92
CA CYS A 43 1.87 -0.55 14.37
C CYS A 43 1.58 0.68 13.49
N VAL A 44 0.29 1.06 13.39
CA VAL A 44 -0.11 2.32 12.78
C VAL A 44 0.59 3.47 13.52
N SER A 45 1.42 4.23 12.81
CA SER A 45 2.24 5.28 13.40
C SER A 45 1.46 6.60 13.53
N HIS A 46 1.91 7.44 14.46
CA HIS A 46 1.52 8.85 14.57
C HIS A 46 0.02 9.13 14.75
N GLN A 47 -0.74 8.19 15.30
CA GLN A 47 -2.18 8.34 15.59
C GLN A 47 -2.47 9.36 16.71
N ASP A 48 -1.45 9.90 17.37
CA ASP A 48 -1.51 11.01 18.33
C ASP A 48 -1.12 12.35 17.71
N LYS A 49 -0.70 12.37 16.45
CA LYS A 49 -0.15 13.56 15.79
C LYS A 49 -1.17 14.18 14.85
N VAL A 50 -1.44 15.46 15.05
CA VAL A 50 -2.39 16.23 14.25
C VAL A 50 -2.05 16.33 12.77
N TRP A 51 -0.78 16.11 12.39
CA TRP A 51 -0.32 16.17 11.01
C TRP A 51 -0.52 14.86 10.23
N ALA A 52 -0.77 13.75 10.93
CA ALA A 52 -0.98 12.44 10.32
C ALA A 52 -2.48 12.16 10.14
N PRO A 53 -2.90 11.39 9.12
CA PRO A 53 -4.29 10.99 9.01
C PRO A 53 -4.67 9.94 10.05
N HIS A 54 -5.83 10.12 10.66
CA HIS A 54 -6.43 9.22 11.67
C HIS A 54 -7.49 8.29 11.06
N ILE A 55 -7.73 8.43 9.77
CA ILE A 55 -8.77 7.71 9.05
C ILE A 55 -8.18 6.69 8.07
N CYS A 56 -8.97 5.67 7.77
CA CYS A 56 -8.69 4.63 6.79
C CYS A 56 -9.86 4.59 5.78
N CYS A 57 -9.58 4.43 4.50
CA CYS A 57 -10.65 4.27 3.51
C CYS A 57 -11.31 2.89 3.62
N ILE A 58 -12.60 2.81 3.29
CA ILE A 58 -13.38 1.57 3.34
C ILE A 58 -12.73 0.44 2.53
N THR A 59 -12.06 0.76 1.43
CA THR A 59 -11.35 -0.20 0.59
C THR A 59 -10.21 -0.87 1.35
N CYS A 60 -9.30 -0.09 1.96
CA CYS A 60 -8.21 -0.62 2.78
C CYS A 60 -8.74 -1.44 3.97
N VAL A 61 -9.83 -1.02 4.62
CA VAL A 61 -10.47 -1.81 5.68
C VAL A 61 -10.94 -3.16 5.17
N ARG A 62 -11.65 -3.20 4.03
CA ARG A 62 -12.13 -4.45 3.42
C ARG A 62 -11.00 -5.37 2.99
N LEU A 63 -9.90 -4.82 2.49
CA LEU A 63 -8.74 -5.59 2.06
C LEU A 63 -7.97 -6.15 3.26
N LEU A 64 -7.69 -5.34 4.29
CA LEU A 64 -6.99 -5.78 5.51
C LEU A 64 -7.76 -6.87 6.26
N THR A 65 -9.06 -6.65 6.49
CA THR A 65 -9.91 -7.63 7.17
C THR A 65 -10.16 -8.88 6.31
N GLY A 66 -10.32 -8.70 5.00
CA GLY A 66 -10.44 -9.80 4.06
C GLY A 66 -9.18 -10.66 4.00
N TRP A 67 -7.99 -10.04 4.05
CA TRP A 67 -6.71 -10.72 4.12
C TRP A 67 -6.54 -11.50 5.42
N ALA A 68 -6.90 -10.91 6.56
CA ALA A 68 -6.84 -11.61 7.85
C ALA A 68 -7.72 -12.88 7.87
N ASN A 69 -8.78 -12.89 7.07
CA ASN A 69 -9.67 -14.04 6.87
C ASN A 69 -9.26 -14.94 5.69
N GLY A 70 -8.11 -14.70 5.04
CA GLY A 70 -7.61 -15.48 3.90
C GLY A 70 -8.42 -15.32 2.60
N SER A 71 -9.33 -14.34 2.53
CA SER A 71 -10.27 -14.15 1.42
C SER A 71 -9.81 -13.13 0.39
N ARG A 72 -8.88 -12.25 0.75
CA ARG A 72 -8.39 -11.15 -0.11
C ARG A 72 -6.88 -10.99 0.05
N TYR A 73 -6.28 -10.28 -0.89
CA TYR A 73 -4.90 -9.84 -0.82
C TYR A 73 -4.85 -8.31 -0.83
N MET A 74 -3.83 -7.73 -0.20
CA MET A 74 -3.57 -6.29 -0.36
C MET A 74 -2.81 -6.05 -1.66
N PRO A 75 -3.10 -4.96 -2.38
CA PRO A 75 -2.46 -4.64 -3.66
C PRO A 75 -1.02 -4.13 -3.50
N PHE A 76 -0.57 -3.86 -2.27
CA PHE A 76 0.78 -3.39 -1.96
C PHE A 76 1.26 -3.97 -0.63
N ALA A 77 2.58 -4.12 -0.50
CA ALA A 77 3.23 -4.68 0.70
C ALA A 77 3.72 -3.61 1.70
N VAL A 78 3.78 -2.34 1.29
CA VAL A 78 4.22 -1.20 2.11
C VAL A 78 3.11 -0.16 2.11
N PRO A 79 2.63 0.30 3.29
CA PRO A 79 1.60 1.32 3.37
C PRO A 79 2.21 2.71 3.11
N MET A 80 1.36 3.72 2.97
CA MET A 80 1.82 5.11 2.94
C MET A 80 2.57 5.44 4.23
N ILE A 81 3.80 5.96 4.08
CA ILE A 81 4.63 6.38 5.21
C ILE A 81 4.44 7.87 5.43
N TRP A 82 3.86 8.22 6.57
CA TRP A 82 3.62 9.59 6.98
C TRP A 82 4.81 10.11 7.78
N GLN A 83 5.44 11.19 7.31
CA GLN A 83 6.47 11.91 8.04
C GLN A 83 5.95 13.30 8.42
N GLU A 84 6.53 13.92 9.44
CA GLU A 84 6.16 15.28 9.80
C GLU A 84 6.69 16.25 8.74
N PRO A 85 5.83 17.05 8.08
CA PRO A 85 6.27 18.05 7.12
C PRO A 85 7.14 19.10 7.83
N LYS A 86 8.36 19.36 7.33
CA LYS A 86 9.24 20.37 7.94
C LYS A 86 8.86 21.79 7.54
N ASP A 87 8.30 21.92 6.35
CA ASP A 87 7.77 23.16 5.84
C ASP A 87 6.50 22.91 5.00
N HIS A 88 5.93 24.00 4.50
CA HIS A 88 4.72 23.89 3.69
C HIS A 88 4.99 23.19 2.36
N LEU A 89 6.17 23.35 1.73
CA LEU A 89 6.48 22.72 0.45
C LEU A 89 6.57 21.20 0.56
N GLU A 90 6.90 20.69 1.75
CA GLU A 90 6.87 19.26 2.09
C GLU A 90 5.48 18.79 2.59
N CYS A 91 4.46 19.65 2.57
CA CYS A 91 3.13 19.27 3.02
C CYS A 91 2.42 18.40 1.97
N TYR A 92 2.11 17.15 2.33
CA TYR A 92 1.38 16.18 1.49
C TYR A 92 -0.03 16.62 1.05
N PHE A 93 -0.49 17.79 1.50
CA PHE A 93 -1.89 18.22 1.47
C PHE A 93 -2.11 19.48 0.60
N LEU A 94 -1.12 19.87 -0.18
CA LEU A 94 -0.99 21.20 -0.76
C LEU A 94 -1.72 21.42 -2.10
N GLU A 95 -1.80 20.39 -2.95
CA GLU A 95 -2.17 20.55 -4.37
C GLU A 95 -3.41 19.74 -4.79
N VAL A 96 -4.19 19.23 -3.83
CA VAL A 96 -5.41 18.47 -4.18
C VAL A 96 -6.61 19.42 -4.15
N ASP A 97 -7.14 19.76 -5.32
CA ASP A 97 -8.46 20.37 -5.45
C ASP A 97 -9.51 19.37 -4.98
N ILE A 98 -9.97 19.50 -3.74
CA ILE A 98 -11.04 18.65 -3.22
C ILE A 98 -12.36 19.18 -3.76
N PRO A 99 -13.11 18.40 -4.58
CA PRO A 99 -14.43 18.81 -5.03
C PRO A 99 -15.34 19.05 -3.83
N CYS A 100 -16.02 20.19 -3.80
CA CYS A 100 -17.00 20.49 -2.77
C CYS A 100 -18.12 19.44 -2.81
N GLU A 101 -18.49 18.90 -1.64
CA GLU A 101 -19.50 17.83 -1.53
C GLU A 101 -20.88 18.34 -1.94
N GLU A 102 -21.31 18.07 -3.18
CA GLU A 102 -22.72 18.02 -3.51
C GLU A 102 -23.24 16.61 -3.20
N ASN A 103 -24.23 16.56 -2.31
CA ASN A 103 -24.99 15.36 -2.03
C ASN A 103 -25.71 14.95 -3.32
N ASP A 104 -25.28 13.90 -4.03
CA ASP A 104 -26.24 12.97 -4.62
C ASP A 104 -25.67 11.61 -5.03
N HIS A 105 -26.50 10.61 -4.76
CA HIS A 105 -26.56 9.24 -5.25
C HIS A 105 -25.39 8.26 -5.13
N ASP A 106 -25.79 7.07 -4.66
CA ASP A 106 -25.16 5.75 -4.66
C ASP A 106 -24.45 5.41 -5.99
N GLY A 107 -23.31 6.04 -6.23
CA GLY A 107 -22.31 5.57 -7.16
C GLY A 107 -21.62 4.38 -6.52
N ARG A 108 -22.16 3.18 -6.74
CA ARG A 108 -21.41 1.92 -6.66
C ARG A 108 -20.17 2.12 -7.52
N PHE A 109 -19.09 2.57 -6.88
CA PHE A 109 -17.77 2.70 -7.49
C PHE A 109 -17.50 1.35 -8.10
N GLU A 110 -17.48 1.31 -9.44
CA GLU A 110 -17.07 0.11 -10.15
C GLU A 110 -15.74 -0.25 -9.52
N GLU A 111 -15.73 -1.45 -8.92
CA GLU A 111 -14.53 -2.10 -8.46
C GLU A 111 -13.64 -2.11 -9.70
N SER A 112 -12.72 -1.14 -9.78
CA SER A 112 -11.63 -1.15 -10.74
C SER A 112 -11.16 -2.58 -10.67
N THR A 113 -11.33 -3.32 -11.76
CA THR A 113 -11.13 -4.76 -11.79
C THR A 113 -9.64 -4.99 -11.56
N PHE A 114 -9.21 -4.88 -10.31
CA PHE A 114 -8.03 -5.50 -9.78
C PHE A 114 -8.31 -6.94 -10.09
N SER A 115 -7.70 -7.40 -11.19
CA SER A 115 -7.75 -8.77 -11.64
C SER A 115 -7.63 -9.60 -10.37
N SER A 116 -8.71 -10.30 -10.00
CA SER A 116 -8.78 -11.07 -8.75
C SER A 116 -7.76 -12.20 -8.72
N LYS A 117 -6.98 -12.35 -9.79
CA LYS A 117 -5.82 -13.18 -9.93
C LYS A 117 -4.59 -12.45 -9.34
N PRO A 118 -3.96 -13.02 -8.30
CA PRO A 118 -2.67 -12.53 -7.82
C PRO A 118 -1.71 -12.38 -9.00
N HIS A 119 -1.05 -11.23 -9.11
CA HIS A 119 0.00 -11.02 -10.11
C HIS A 119 1.22 -11.84 -9.67
N SER A 120 1.32 -13.08 -10.16
CA SER A 120 2.50 -13.91 -9.95
C SER A 120 3.64 -13.37 -10.79
N LEU A 121 4.77 -13.08 -10.15
CA LEU A 121 5.99 -12.61 -10.81
C LEU A 121 6.47 -13.65 -11.82
N THR A 122 6.72 -13.21 -13.03
CA THR A 122 7.29 -14.00 -14.11
C THR A 122 8.82 -14.00 -14.03
N GLN A 123 9.46 -14.79 -14.90
CA GLN A 123 10.93 -14.77 -15.03
C GLN A 123 11.47 -13.39 -15.42
N ASN A 124 10.74 -12.65 -16.25
CA ASN A 124 11.16 -11.32 -16.69
C ASN A 124 11.13 -10.33 -15.53
N ASP A 125 10.03 -10.33 -14.76
CA ASP A 125 9.91 -9.46 -13.57
C ASP A 125 11.01 -9.77 -12.55
N LEU A 126 11.34 -11.05 -12.36
CA LEU A 126 12.44 -11.46 -11.48
C LEU A 126 13.81 -10.99 -12.01
N ASN A 127 14.03 -11.07 -13.32
CA ASN A 127 15.29 -10.61 -13.95
C ASN A 127 15.42 -9.09 -13.88
N ASP A 128 14.34 -8.34 -14.13
CA ASP A 128 14.29 -6.89 -14.03
C ASP A 128 14.58 -6.44 -12.60
N LEU A 129 13.97 -7.09 -11.60
CA LEU A 129 14.27 -6.83 -10.17
C LEU A 129 15.75 -7.05 -9.83
N VAL A 130 16.36 -8.13 -10.34
CA VAL A 130 17.79 -8.42 -10.11
C VAL A 130 18.68 -7.33 -10.72
N ARG A 131 18.34 -6.86 -11.92
CA ARG A 131 19.09 -5.82 -12.63
C ARG A 131 18.92 -4.46 -11.95
N ASP A 132 17.68 -4.05 -11.69
CA ASP A 132 17.34 -2.70 -11.24
C ASP A 132 17.79 -2.45 -9.79
N LEU A 133 17.79 -3.51 -8.96
CA LEU A 133 18.33 -3.47 -7.60
C LEU A 133 19.83 -3.80 -7.53
N ASN A 134 20.46 -4.06 -8.68
CA ASN A 134 21.89 -4.40 -8.82
C ASN A 134 22.32 -5.54 -7.85
N LEU A 135 21.55 -6.63 -7.80
CA LEU A 135 21.77 -7.72 -6.86
C LEU A 135 22.93 -8.62 -7.30
N SER A 136 23.78 -9.00 -6.35
CA SER A 136 24.74 -10.08 -6.56
C SER A 136 24.02 -11.42 -6.77
N LYS A 137 24.68 -12.39 -7.41
CA LYS A 137 24.13 -13.73 -7.66
C LYS A 137 23.54 -14.38 -6.41
N ARG A 138 24.24 -14.30 -5.27
CA ARG A 138 23.78 -14.89 -4.00
C ARG A 138 22.54 -14.18 -3.45
N GLN A 139 22.45 -12.86 -3.63
CA GLN A 139 21.26 -12.09 -3.22
C GLN A 139 20.07 -12.41 -4.12
N ALA A 140 20.28 -12.53 -5.43
CA ALA A 140 19.26 -12.92 -6.39
C ALA A 140 18.71 -14.34 -6.12
N GLU A 141 19.60 -15.29 -5.81
CA GLU A 141 19.23 -16.65 -5.40
C GLU A 141 18.40 -16.67 -4.11
N LEU A 142 18.80 -15.90 -3.09
CA LEU A 142 18.07 -15.80 -1.83
C LEU A 142 16.69 -15.16 -2.04
N LEU A 143 16.62 -14.07 -2.82
CA LEU A 143 15.38 -13.39 -3.16
C LEU A 143 14.40 -14.33 -3.88
N GLY A 144 14.86 -15.01 -4.94
CA GLY A 144 14.03 -15.96 -5.67
C GLY A 144 13.57 -17.14 -4.82
N SER A 145 14.41 -17.63 -3.89
CA SER A 145 14.04 -18.70 -2.94
C SER A 145 12.94 -18.25 -1.98
N ARG A 146 13.03 -17.02 -1.44
CA ARG A 146 12.00 -16.42 -0.57
C ARG A 146 10.69 -16.18 -1.32
N MET A 147 10.75 -15.61 -2.52
CA MET A 147 9.58 -15.38 -3.37
C MET A 147 8.86 -16.67 -3.75
N ARG A 148 9.61 -17.76 -3.99
CA ARG A 148 9.05 -19.10 -4.19
C ARG A 148 8.31 -19.60 -2.95
N ASN A 149 8.91 -19.49 -1.77
CA ASN A 149 8.28 -19.91 -0.51
C ASN A 149 7.01 -19.12 -0.18
N TRP A 150 6.92 -17.87 -0.62
CA TRP A 150 5.73 -17.04 -0.49
C TRP A 150 4.67 -17.27 -1.58
N ASN A 151 4.87 -18.25 -2.47
CA ASN A 151 3.98 -18.51 -3.61
C ASN A 151 3.76 -17.29 -4.53
N LEU A 152 4.78 -16.42 -4.65
CA LEU A 152 4.72 -15.20 -5.45
C LEU A 152 5.21 -15.38 -6.90
N LEU A 153 5.88 -16.50 -7.21
CA LEU A 153 6.39 -16.79 -8.55
C LEU A 153 5.40 -17.60 -9.39
N HIS A 154 5.37 -17.37 -10.70
CA HIS A 154 4.65 -18.25 -11.63
C HIS A 154 5.24 -19.67 -11.57
N ARG A 155 4.42 -20.73 -11.75
CA ARG A 155 4.84 -22.13 -11.62
C ARG A 155 6.02 -22.51 -12.52
N ASP A 156 6.12 -21.85 -13.68
CA ASP A 156 7.16 -22.10 -14.67
C ASP A 156 8.43 -21.26 -14.48
N THR A 157 8.51 -20.45 -13.42
CA THR A 157 9.66 -19.58 -13.15
C THR A 157 10.84 -20.43 -12.71
N LYS A 158 11.84 -20.53 -13.59
CA LYS A 158 13.03 -21.33 -13.35
C LYS A 158 14.04 -20.52 -12.56
N MET A 159 14.43 -21.03 -11.39
CA MET A 159 15.59 -20.53 -10.63
C MET A 159 16.90 -20.96 -11.31
N LEU A 160 17.10 -20.57 -12.57
CA LEU A 160 18.33 -20.83 -13.31
C LEU A 160 19.19 -19.56 -13.27
N PHE A 161 19.76 -19.28 -12.11
CA PHE A 161 20.90 -18.36 -12.07
C PHE A 161 22.07 -19.10 -12.69
N GLN A 162 22.38 -18.75 -13.95
CA GLN A 162 23.42 -19.42 -14.74
C GLN A 162 24.66 -19.65 -13.87
N LYS A 163 25.12 -20.90 -13.82
CA LYS A 163 26.49 -21.20 -13.40
C LYS A 163 27.38 -20.50 -14.41
N SER A 164 28.00 -19.38 -14.05
CA SER A 164 29.15 -18.90 -14.80
C SER A 164 30.19 -20.02 -14.74
N SER A 165 30.39 -20.68 -15.87
CA SER A 165 31.51 -21.56 -16.06
C SER A 165 32.73 -20.67 -16.31
N ARG A 166 33.75 -20.88 -15.49
CA ARG A 166 35.11 -20.32 -15.51
C ARG A 166 35.27 -18.94 -14.89
#